data_AF-A0A8H4Q0W3-F1
#
_entry.id   AF-A0A8H4Q0W3-F1
#
_cell.length_a   1.000
_cell.length_b   1.000
_cell.length_c   1.000
_cell.angle_alpha   90.00
_cell.angle_beta   90.00
_cell.angle_gamma   90.00
#
_symmetry.space_group_name_H-M   'P 1'
#
loop_
_entity.id
_entity.type
_entity.pdbx_description
1 polymer ?
#
loop_
_entity_poly.entity_id
_entity_poly.type
_entity_poly.pdbx_seq_one_letter_code
_entity_poly.pdbx_strand_id
1 'polypeptide(L)'
;MFSTRSVQSLRKLFADYIEPPTLTRQQSHKLLNGLKASFRNELDREYGRETDNIVGGGSESRSSAASQHLRSILANPLFSYSKPSAARATTSPLPESQRDPMEVFDHAVARGMMTFKAATGCLVAKNRPPLTWSPCHMVDSASTETAARVVRWLRSSGADKSLHFLRYRSFVRSLMPFLVAERLDAVVWDWIARLIDDDKTKWPAARRAEWSSFLLAELVTAKSKPRHGDLDAAIATMLEAENRFQASPLLPQLLMLAWRSIAWLSTVEADTSTPPSEKLFDAHLATADAHLPPAPSKPPTSGYTTRPDPASIPPYSSSATGRV
;
A
#
# COMPACT_ATOMS: atom_id res chain seq x y z
N MET A 1 -38.29 31.70 -14.81
CA MET A 1 -38.98 30.46 -15.26
C MET A 1 -38.06 29.73 -16.23
N PHE A 2 -37.35 28.69 -15.78
CA PHE A 2 -36.43 27.92 -16.64
C PHE A 2 -37.02 26.56 -16.97
N SER A 3 -37.09 26.27 -18.27
CA SER A 3 -37.78 25.15 -18.91
C SER A 3 -36.98 23.84 -18.83
N THR A 4 -37.60 22.77 -18.33
CA THR A 4 -37.02 21.42 -18.17
C THR A 4 -37.25 20.57 -19.43
N ARG A 5 -36.44 20.79 -20.48
CA ARG A 5 -36.49 20.00 -21.74
C ARG A 5 -35.66 18.70 -21.73
N SER A 6 -34.86 18.42 -20.69
CA SER A 6 -33.94 17.26 -20.70
C SER A 6 -34.62 15.91 -20.43
N VAL A 7 -35.75 15.88 -19.71
CA VAL A 7 -36.39 14.62 -19.26
C VAL A 7 -37.11 13.86 -20.39
N GLN A 8 -37.50 14.55 -21.46
CA GLN A 8 -38.17 13.92 -22.61
C GLN A 8 -37.20 13.15 -23.52
N SER A 9 -35.89 13.46 -23.47
CA SER A 9 -34.87 12.80 -24.30
C SER A 9 -34.50 11.40 -23.81
N LEU A 10 -34.57 11.14 -22.50
CA LEU A 10 -34.29 9.81 -21.93
C LEU A 10 -35.43 8.82 -22.18
N ARG A 11 -36.69 9.27 -22.27
CA ARG A 11 -37.82 8.37 -22.58
C ARG A 11 -37.77 7.80 -24.00
N LYS A 12 -37.14 8.51 -24.95
CA LYS A 12 -36.96 8.01 -26.32
C LYS A 12 -35.92 6.88 -26.42
N LEU A 13 -34.94 6.83 -25.52
CA LEU A 13 -33.91 5.78 -25.54
C LEU A 13 -34.39 4.43 -24.99
N PHE A 14 -35.44 4.42 -24.17
CA PHE A 14 -36.04 3.19 -23.63
C PHE A 14 -37.27 2.72 -24.42
N ALA A 15 -37.72 3.46 -25.43
CA ALA A 15 -38.84 3.07 -26.27
C ALA A 15 -38.49 1.92 -27.23
N ASP A 16 -37.20 1.73 -27.53
CA ASP A 16 -36.69 0.68 -28.42
C ASP A 16 -36.24 -0.60 -27.68
N TYR A 17 -36.53 -0.71 -26.38
CA TYR A 17 -36.28 -1.97 -25.66
C TYR A 17 -37.37 -2.97 -26.04
N ILE A 18 -37.10 -3.74 -27.10
CA ILE A 18 -37.88 -4.90 -27.50
C ILE A 18 -37.78 -5.92 -26.36
N GLU A 19 -38.84 -6.04 -25.58
CA GLU A 19 -39.05 -7.16 -24.66
C GLU A 19 -39.02 -8.44 -25.51
N PRO A 20 -38.09 -9.39 -25.26
CA PRO A 20 -38.04 -10.61 -26.04
C PRO A 20 -39.38 -11.36 -25.88
N PRO A 21 -39.95 -11.91 -26.96
CA PRO A 21 -41.26 -12.55 -26.92
C PRO A 21 -41.33 -13.57 -25.79
N THR A 22 -42.34 -13.45 -24.93
CA THR A 22 -42.58 -14.40 -23.84
C THR A 22 -42.72 -15.80 -24.44
N LEU A 23 -41.75 -16.67 -24.18
CA LEU A 23 -41.74 -18.06 -24.62
C LEU A 23 -43.09 -18.71 -24.30
N THR A 24 -43.80 -19.15 -25.34
CA THR A 24 -45.09 -19.81 -25.17
C THR A 24 -44.92 -21.10 -24.35
N ARG A 25 -45.93 -21.44 -23.54
CA ARG A 25 -45.90 -22.61 -22.62
C ARG A 25 -45.51 -23.92 -23.33
N GLN A 26 -45.88 -24.06 -24.61
CA GLN A 26 -45.52 -25.22 -25.42
C GLN A 26 -44.04 -25.22 -25.82
N GLN A 27 -43.47 -24.06 -26.14
CA GLN A 27 -42.04 -23.93 -26.47
C GLN A 27 -41.17 -24.10 -25.22
N SER A 28 -41.61 -23.61 -24.07
CA SER A 28 -40.91 -23.87 -22.80
C SER A 28 -40.92 -25.37 -22.47
N HIS A 29 -42.05 -26.07 -22.65
CA HIS A 29 -42.09 -27.52 -22.47
C HIS A 29 -41.20 -28.27 -23.46
N LYS A 30 -41.14 -27.83 -24.72
CA LYS A 30 -40.28 -28.44 -25.74
C LYS A 30 -38.79 -28.23 -25.44
N LEU A 31 -38.41 -27.05 -24.96
CA LEU A 31 -37.06 -26.74 -24.49
C LEU A 31 -36.68 -27.57 -23.26
N LEU A 32 -37.58 -27.67 -22.29
CA LEU A 32 -37.36 -28.41 -21.05
C LEU A 32 -37.26 -29.92 -21.31
N ASN A 33 -38.04 -30.45 -22.26
CA ASN A 33 -37.92 -31.84 -22.71
C ASN A 33 -36.62 -32.08 -23.48
N GLY A 34 -36.20 -31.12 -24.32
CA GLY A 34 -34.90 -31.19 -25.01
C GLY A 34 -33.72 -31.19 -24.05
N LEU A 35 -33.76 -30.33 -23.03
CA LEU A 35 -32.75 -30.28 -21.97
C LEU A 35 -32.73 -31.57 -21.14
N LYS A 36 -33.91 -32.10 -20.76
CA LYS A 36 -34.00 -33.38 -20.03
C LYS A 36 -33.45 -34.55 -20.85
N ALA A 37 -33.74 -34.59 -22.15
CA ALA A 37 -33.22 -35.62 -23.04
C ALA A 37 -31.70 -35.49 -23.23
N SER A 38 -31.19 -34.26 -23.37
CA SER A 38 -29.75 -33.99 -23.48
C SER A 38 -28.99 -34.38 -22.22
N PHE A 39 -29.53 -34.08 -21.02
CA PHE A 39 -28.93 -34.49 -19.75
C PHE A 39 -28.93 -36.00 -19.57
N ARG A 40 -30.02 -36.68 -19.93
CA ARG A 40 -30.06 -38.15 -19.91
C ARG A 40 -29.05 -38.76 -20.87
N ASN A 41 -28.95 -38.24 -22.10
CA ASN A 41 -27.96 -38.70 -23.06
C ASN A 41 -26.53 -38.48 -22.56
N GLU A 42 -26.23 -37.36 -21.91
CA GLU A 42 -24.88 -37.13 -21.36
C GLU A 42 -24.59 -38.05 -20.17
N LEU A 43 -25.58 -38.29 -19.30
CA LEU A 43 -25.47 -39.26 -18.20
C LEU A 43 -25.30 -40.70 -18.71
N ASP A 44 -26.05 -41.10 -19.72
CA ASP A 44 -25.95 -42.42 -20.34
C ASP A 44 -24.62 -42.56 -21.13
N ARG A 45 -24.07 -41.45 -21.65
CA ARG A 45 -22.77 -41.45 -22.34
C ARG A 45 -21.59 -41.52 -21.38
N GLU A 46 -21.65 -40.79 -20.27
CA GLU A 46 -20.57 -40.79 -19.27
C GLU A 46 -20.61 -42.03 -18.35
N TYR A 47 -21.79 -42.62 -18.13
CA TYR A 47 -21.96 -43.69 -17.12
C TYR A 47 -22.66 -44.95 -17.64
N GLY A 48 -23.11 -45.03 -18.90
CA GLY A 48 -23.82 -46.19 -19.46
C GLY A 48 -22.92 -47.28 -20.08
N ARG A 49 -21.59 -47.16 -19.97
CA ARG A 49 -20.65 -48.17 -20.45
C ARG A 49 -19.63 -48.57 -19.38
N GLU A 50 -20.11 -49.13 -18.27
CA GLU A 50 -19.27 -50.02 -17.48
C GLU A 50 -19.41 -51.43 -18.05
N THR A 51 -18.54 -51.70 -19.04
CA THR A 51 -17.99 -53.03 -19.23
C THR A 51 -17.47 -53.53 -17.88
N ASP A 52 -17.87 -54.75 -17.52
CA ASP A 52 -17.10 -55.67 -16.67
C ASP A 52 -15.60 -55.34 -16.78
N ASN A 53 -14.99 -54.89 -15.68
CA ASN A 53 -13.68 -55.34 -15.22
C ASN A 53 -13.12 -54.45 -14.10
N ILE A 54 -12.55 -55.15 -13.10
CA ILE A 54 -11.50 -54.75 -12.14
C ILE A 54 -11.96 -54.25 -10.75
N VAL A 55 -12.06 -55.26 -9.89
CA VAL A 55 -11.71 -55.33 -8.45
C VAL A 55 -10.68 -54.28 -7.98
N GLY A 56 -10.96 -53.61 -6.86
CA GLY A 56 -9.89 -53.20 -5.92
C GLY A 56 -10.12 -51.90 -5.14
N GLY A 57 -10.51 -52.06 -3.86
CA GLY A 57 -9.97 -51.35 -2.69
C GLY A 57 -9.99 -49.82 -2.62
N GLY A 58 -10.78 -49.29 -1.68
CA GLY A 58 -10.62 -47.91 -1.20
C GLY A 58 -11.88 -47.34 -0.57
N SER A 59 -12.02 -47.47 0.75
CA SER A 59 -13.04 -46.79 1.55
C SER A 59 -12.70 -45.30 1.66
N GLU A 60 -12.90 -44.55 0.59
CA GLU A 60 -13.02 -43.10 0.62
C GLU A 60 -14.47 -42.74 0.31
N SER A 61 -14.99 -41.79 1.10
CA SER A 61 -16.35 -41.27 1.06
C SER A 61 -16.85 -41.13 -0.38
N ARG A 62 -17.66 -42.09 -0.84
CA ARG A 62 -18.46 -41.97 -2.06
C ARG A 62 -19.47 -40.87 -1.81
N SER A 63 -19.06 -39.61 -1.98
CA SER A 63 -20.01 -38.51 -2.15
C SER A 63 -20.87 -38.94 -3.33
N SER A 64 -22.12 -39.36 -3.03
CA SER A 64 -23.06 -39.83 -4.03
C SER A 64 -23.03 -38.86 -5.21
N ALA A 65 -22.99 -39.37 -6.45
CA ALA A 65 -22.97 -38.53 -7.65
C ALA A 65 -24.11 -37.48 -7.63
N ALA A 66 -25.22 -37.78 -6.95
CA ALA A 66 -26.29 -36.84 -6.67
C ALA A 66 -25.85 -35.64 -5.81
N SER A 67 -24.95 -35.83 -4.85
CA SER A 67 -24.39 -34.80 -3.98
C SER A 67 -23.44 -33.84 -4.72
N GLN A 68 -22.60 -34.36 -5.63
CA GLN A 68 -21.74 -33.53 -6.48
C GLN A 68 -22.56 -32.77 -7.53
N HIS A 69 -23.55 -33.43 -8.13
CA HIS A 69 -24.47 -32.80 -9.07
C HIS A 69 -25.32 -31.71 -8.39
N LEU A 70 -25.84 -31.95 -7.19
CA LEU A 70 -26.55 -30.93 -6.41
C LEU A 70 -25.65 -29.75 -6.04
N ARG A 71 -24.38 -29.99 -5.69
CA ARG A 71 -23.42 -28.90 -5.47
C ARG A 71 -23.19 -28.07 -6.73
N SER A 72 -23.08 -28.70 -7.90
CA SER A 72 -22.96 -28.02 -9.19
C SER A 72 -24.21 -27.18 -9.53
N ILE A 73 -25.41 -27.69 -9.25
CA ILE A 73 -26.65 -26.94 -9.48
C ILE A 73 -26.77 -25.75 -8.53
N LEU A 74 -26.45 -25.95 -7.24
CA LEU A 74 -26.54 -24.89 -6.22
C LEU A 74 -25.43 -23.84 -6.36
N ALA A 75 -24.31 -24.17 -6.99
CA ALA A 75 -23.25 -23.22 -7.32
C ALA A 75 -23.61 -22.30 -8.50
N ASN A 76 -24.71 -22.57 -9.22
CA ASN A 76 -25.16 -21.71 -10.30
C ASN A 76 -25.83 -20.44 -9.71
N PRO A 77 -25.38 -19.23 -10.09
CA PRO A 77 -25.88 -17.97 -9.52
C PRO A 77 -27.39 -17.74 -9.70
N LEU A 78 -28.07 -18.49 -10.58
CA LEU A 78 -29.53 -18.45 -10.73
C LEU A 78 -30.29 -19.13 -9.57
N PHE A 79 -29.65 -20.03 -8.82
CA PHE A 79 -30.24 -20.75 -7.69
C PHE A 79 -29.70 -20.30 -6.32
N SER A 80 -28.71 -19.42 -6.30
CA SER A 80 -28.25 -18.74 -5.10
C SER A 80 -29.33 -17.74 -4.64
N TYR A 81 -30.28 -18.20 -3.83
CA TYR A 81 -31.26 -17.36 -3.16
C TYR A 81 -30.57 -16.48 -2.09
N SER A 82 -29.85 -15.44 -2.52
CA SER A 82 -29.63 -14.27 -1.67
C SER A 82 -30.96 -13.52 -1.61
N LYS A 83 -31.72 -13.77 -0.55
CA LYS A 83 -33.00 -13.10 -0.27
C LYS A 83 -32.85 -11.58 -0.50
N PRO A 84 -33.57 -10.97 -1.46
CA PRO A 84 -33.51 -9.53 -1.65
C PRO A 84 -34.36 -8.90 -0.55
N SER A 85 -33.72 -8.40 0.50
CA SER A 85 -34.40 -7.52 1.47
C SER A 85 -34.65 -6.18 0.79
N ALA A 86 -35.82 -6.07 0.16
CA ALA A 86 -36.38 -4.81 -0.26
C ALA A 86 -36.90 -4.07 0.99
N ALA A 87 -36.01 -3.32 1.65
CA ALA A 87 -36.40 -2.21 2.50
C ALA A 87 -35.47 -1.03 2.20
N ARG A 88 -36.05 -0.03 1.55
CA ARG A 88 -35.45 1.27 1.26
C ARG A 88 -35.06 1.98 2.55
N ALA A 89 -33.98 2.75 2.41
CA ALA A 89 -33.71 4.00 3.09
C ALA A 89 -33.57 3.94 4.62
N THR A 90 -32.33 3.82 5.09
CA THR A 90 -31.67 4.77 6.01
C THR A 90 -30.30 4.23 6.40
N THR A 91 -29.28 5.08 6.26
CA THR A 91 -28.02 5.13 7.03
C THR A 91 -27.39 3.83 7.60
N SER A 92 -26.14 3.58 7.21
CA SER A 92 -25.07 2.84 7.93
C SER A 92 -24.67 1.47 7.35
N PRO A 93 -23.36 1.10 7.36
CA PRO A 93 -22.74 0.14 6.45
C PRO A 93 -22.74 -1.29 6.98
N LEU A 94 -22.96 -2.28 6.10
CA LEU A 94 -22.62 -3.68 6.35
C LEU A 94 -21.41 -4.07 5.48
N PRO A 95 -20.63 -5.07 5.92
CA PRO A 95 -19.19 -5.12 5.72
C PRO A 95 -18.88 -5.35 4.24
N GLU A 96 -18.15 -4.41 3.66
CA GLU A 96 -17.50 -4.61 2.37
C GLU A 96 -16.77 -5.95 2.43
N SER A 97 -17.14 -6.88 1.55
CA SER A 97 -16.20 -7.92 1.16
C SER A 97 -14.91 -7.21 0.82
N GLN A 98 -13.86 -7.49 1.58
CA GLN A 98 -12.62 -6.74 1.64
C GLN A 98 -11.92 -6.80 0.28
N ARG A 99 -12.33 -5.93 -0.65
CA ARG A 99 -11.71 -5.81 -1.98
C ARG A 99 -10.25 -5.49 -1.79
N ASP A 100 -9.38 -6.09 -2.61
CA ASP A 100 -7.96 -5.76 -2.57
C ASP A 100 -7.81 -4.25 -2.80
N PRO A 101 -7.13 -3.51 -1.90
CA PRO A 101 -6.89 -2.08 -2.08
C PRO A 101 -6.32 -1.70 -3.45
N MET A 102 -5.59 -2.63 -4.11
CA MET A 102 -5.06 -2.41 -5.45
C MET A 102 -6.08 -2.54 -6.58
N GLU A 103 -7.15 -3.31 -6.42
CA GLU A 103 -8.27 -3.30 -7.38
C GLU A 103 -9.03 -1.97 -7.33
N VAL A 104 -9.23 -1.43 -6.13
CA VAL A 104 -9.82 -0.11 -5.93
C VAL A 104 -8.93 0.96 -6.56
N PHE A 105 -7.61 0.80 -6.43
CA PHE A 105 -6.63 1.67 -7.07
C PHE A 105 -6.79 1.64 -8.59
N ASP A 106 -6.72 0.46 -9.22
CA ASP A 106 -6.79 0.29 -10.67
C ASP A 106 -8.11 0.82 -11.24
N HIS A 107 -9.22 0.56 -10.56
CA HIS A 107 -10.54 1.05 -10.95
C HIS A 107 -10.65 2.58 -10.88
N ALA A 108 -10.10 3.21 -9.83
CA ALA A 108 -10.08 4.67 -9.72
C ALA A 108 -9.10 5.32 -10.69
N VAL A 109 -7.99 4.66 -11.05
CA VAL A 109 -7.09 5.09 -12.12
C VAL A 109 -7.78 5.03 -13.48
N ALA A 110 -8.46 3.94 -13.80
CA ALA A 110 -9.19 3.77 -15.07
C ALA A 110 -10.29 4.83 -15.25
N ARG A 111 -10.91 5.28 -14.16
CA ARG A 111 -11.91 6.36 -14.16
C ARG A 111 -11.31 7.77 -14.12
N GLY A 112 -9.99 7.91 -14.01
CA GLY A 112 -9.33 9.22 -13.88
C GLY A 112 -9.62 9.94 -12.55
N MET A 113 -10.08 9.22 -11.52
CA MET A 113 -10.41 9.78 -10.20
C MET A 113 -9.30 9.61 -9.17
N MET A 114 -8.17 9.00 -9.56
CA MET A 114 -7.07 8.75 -8.65
C MET A 114 -6.33 10.03 -8.27
N THR A 115 -6.15 10.23 -6.96
CA THR A 115 -5.38 11.35 -6.39
C THR A 115 -4.27 10.82 -5.50
N PHE A 116 -3.22 11.61 -5.24
CA PHE A 116 -2.12 11.19 -4.35
C PHE A 116 -2.59 10.83 -2.94
N LYS A 117 -3.62 11.50 -2.43
CA LYS A 117 -4.22 11.18 -1.12
C LYS A 117 -4.93 9.82 -1.15
N ALA A 118 -5.72 9.57 -2.19
CA ALA A 118 -6.39 8.28 -2.37
C ALA A 118 -5.38 7.14 -2.56
N ALA A 119 -4.36 7.35 -3.39
CA ALA A 119 -3.26 6.41 -3.60
C ALA A 119 -2.50 6.11 -2.30
N THR A 120 -2.24 7.12 -1.47
CA THR A 120 -1.66 6.92 -0.13
C THR A 120 -2.55 6.03 0.73
N GLY A 121 -3.87 6.26 0.70
CA GLY A 121 -4.85 5.41 1.40
C GLY A 121 -4.78 3.95 0.96
N CYS A 122 -4.72 3.70 -0.36
CA CYS A 122 -4.58 2.34 -0.92
C CYS A 122 -3.27 1.67 -0.45
N LEU A 123 -2.15 2.39 -0.51
CA LEU A 123 -0.84 1.89 -0.08
C LEU A 123 -0.81 1.58 1.42
N VAL A 124 -1.39 2.44 2.26
CA VAL A 124 -1.49 2.22 3.71
C VAL A 124 -2.40 1.03 4.00
N ALA A 125 -3.54 0.90 3.32
CA ALA A 125 -4.44 -0.23 3.48
C ALA A 125 -3.77 -1.55 3.09
N LYS A 126 -2.95 -1.55 2.02
CA LYS A 126 -2.17 -2.72 1.58
C LYS A 126 -1.05 -3.09 2.55
N ASN A 127 -0.43 -2.11 3.21
CA ASN A 127 0.63 -2.32 4.20
C ASN A 127 0.12 -2.78 5.58
N ARG A 128 -1.19 -2.78 5.83
CA ARG A 128 -1.72 -3.28 7.11
C ARG A 128 -1.61 -4.80 7.15
N PRO A 129 -1.04 -5.38 8.22
CA PRO A 129 -1.07 -6.82 8.40
C PRO A 129 -2.53 -7.28 8.44
N PRO A 130 -2.89 -8.39 7.77
CA PRO A 130 -4.25 -8.91 7.83
C PRO A 130 -4.58 -9.22 9.30
N LEU A 131 -5.59 -8.53 9.83
CA LEU A 131 -6.09 -8.71 11.20
C LEU A 131 -6.82 -10.05 11.38
N THR A 132 -7.03 -10.79 10.28
CA THR A 132 -7.74 -12.06 10.24
C THR A 132 -6.74 -13.21 10.12
N TRP A 133 -6.62 -13.97 11.20
CA TRP A 133 -5.94 -15.26 11.29
C TRP A 133 -6.71 -16.31 10.46
N SER A 134 -6.70 -16.18 9.13
CA SER A 134 -7.16 -17.24 8.23
C SER A 134 -5.94 -18.01 7.73
N PRO A 135 -5.80 -19.32 8.07
CA PRO A 135 -4.61 -20.12 7.75
C PRO A 135 -4.38 -20.40 6.25
N CYS A 136 -5.12 -19.76 5.34
CA CYS A 136 -5.14 -20.12 3.92
C CYS A 136 -4.69 -18.98 2.99
N HIS A 137 -4.31 -17.81 3.51
CA HIS A 137 -3.82 -16.69 2.69
C HIS A 137 -2.39 -16.29 3.08
N MET A 138 -1.51 -17.28 3.18
CA MET A 138 -0.05 -17.09 3.28
C MET A 138 0.60 -16.92 1.91
N VAL A 139 -0.17 -16.48 0.90
CA VAL A 139 0.35 -16.17 -0.43
C VAL A 139 0.69 -14.69 -0.49
N ASP A 140 1.98 -14.43 -0.33
CA ASP A 140 2.73 -13.36 -0.98
C ASP A 140 2.09 -11.96 -1.03
N SER A 141 2.10 -11.27 0.11
CA SER A 141 2.13 -9.80 0.09
C SER A 141 3.35 -9.23 -0.65
N ALA A 142 4.34 -10.07 -0.99
CA ALA A 142 5.50 -9.75 -1.82
C ALA A 142 5.29 -9.98 -3.34
N SER A 143 4.17 -10.57 -3.79
CA SER A 143 3.87 -10.81 -5.22
C SER A 143 2.92 -9.77 -5.83
N THR A 144 2.52 -8.74 -5.07
CA THR A 144 1.63 -7.71 -5.65
C THR A 144 2.51 -6.67 -6.33
N GLU A 145 2.43 -6.54 -7.66
CA GLU A 145 3.00 -5.46 -8.51
C GLU A 145 2.49 -4.05 -8.12
N THR A 146 2.53 -3.71 -6.84
CA THR A 146 1.91 -2.53 -6.23
C THR A 146 2.69 -1.29 -6.62
N ALA A 147 4.00 -1.29 -6.37
CA ALA A 147 4.90 -0.23 -6.75
C ALA A 147 4.97 -0.12 -8.27
N ALA A 148 5.04 -1.23 -9.01
CA ALA A 148 5.03 -1.20 -10.48
C ALA A 148 3.77 -0.51 -11.04
N ARG A 149 2.57 -0.82 -10.51
CA ARG A 149 1.31 -0.17 -10.90
C ARG A 149 1.30 1.33 -10.56
N VAL A 150 1.73 1.69 -9.36
CA VAL A 150 1.79 3.10 -8.92
C VAL A 150 2.80 3.89 -9.74
N VAL A 151 3.98 3.34 -10.02
CA VAL A 151 5.00 3.97 -10.89
C VAL A 151 4.46 4.12 -12.31
N ARG A 152 3.76 3.12 -12.85
CA ARG A 152 3.10 3.22 -14.16
C ARG A 152 2.07 4.34 -14.19
N TRP A 153 1.28 4.50 -13.14
CA TRP A 153 0.35 5.62 -12.98
C TRP A 153 1.05 6.98 -12.85
N LEU A 154 2.16 7.06 -12.11
CA LEU A 154 2.97 8.29 -12.02
C LEU A 154 3.53 8.69 -13.39
N ARG A 155 3.95 7.71 -14.19
CA ARG A 155 4.44 7.94 -15.56
C ARG A 155 3.31 8.39 -16.49
N SER A 156 2.15 7.73 -16.47
CA SER A 156 1.02 8.08 -17.34
C SER A 156 0.39 9.42 -16.99
N SER A 157 0.39 9.81 -15.72
CA SER A 157 -0.07 11.14 -15.27
C SER A 157 0.93 12.27 -15.51
N GLY A 158 2.15 11.97 -15.95
CA GLY A 158 3.23 12.96 -16.09
C GLY A 158 3.80 13.46 -14.75
N ALA A 159 3.34 12.91 -13.63
CA ALA A 159 3.86 13.22 -12.30
C ALA A 159 5.31 12.77 -12.13
N ASP A 160 5.72 11.69 -12.79
CA ASP A 160 7.10 11.20 -12.82
C ASP A 160 8.09 12.20 -13.45
N LYS A 161 7.67 12.88 -14.52
CA LYS A 161 8.51 13.87 -15.21
C LYS A 161 8.60 15.19 -14.45
N SER A 162 7.51 15.61 -13.83
CA SER A 162 7.44 16.87 -13.08
C SER A 162 7.97 16.75 -11.65
N LEU A 163 8.08 15.51 -11.12
CA LEU A 163 8.43 15.19 -9.73
C LEU A 163 7.55 15.90 -8.68
N HIS A 164 6.39 16.42 -9.08
CA HIS A 164 5.52 17.19 -8.19
C HIS A 164 4.91 16.33 -7.07
N PHE A 165 4.86 15.00 -7.25
CA PHE A 165 4.36 14.07 -6.25
C PHE A 165 5.22 14.06 -4.96
N LEU A 166 6.49 14.49 -5.04
CA LEU A 166 7.41 14.58 -3.91
C LEU A 166 6.93 15.57 -2.82
N ARG A 167 6.05 16.51 -3.18
CA ARG A 167 5.37 17.39 -2.22
C ARG A 167 4.49 16.62 -1.23
N TYR A 168 4.00 15.44 -1.62
CA TYR A 168 3.16 14.60 -0.78
C TYR A 168 4.03 13.60 -0.02
N ARG A 169 4.68 14.07 1.05
CA ARG A 169 5.59 13.23 1.85
C ARG A 169 4.95 11.92 2.32
N SER A 170 3.70 11.95 2.77
CA SER A 170 2.96 10.75 3.19
C SER A 170 2.88 9.69 2.08
N PHE A 171 2.65 10.12 0.84
CA PHE A 171 2.59 9.24 -0.31
C PHE A 171 3.94 8.55 -0.55
N VAL A 172 5.02 9.33 -0.58
CA VAL A 172 6.38 8.81 -0.78
C VAL A 172 6.77 7.81 0.32
N ARG A 173 6.50 8.14 1.59
CA ARG A 173 6.74 7.25 2.73
C ARG A 173 5.99 5.92 2.62
N SER A 174 4.74 5.98 2.17
CA SER A 174 3.93 4.78 1.99
C SER A 174 4.35 3.95 0.78
N LEU A 175 4.89 4.59 -0.27
CA LEU A 175 5.33 3.93 -1.50
C LEU A 175 6.71 3.27 -1.34
N MET A 176 7.63 3.88 -0.60
CA MET A 176 9.03 3.46 -0.53
C MET A 176 9.24 1.99 -0.13
N PRO A 177 8.54 1.43 0.88
CA PRO A 177 8.69 0.02 1.22
C PRO A 177 8.35 -0.92 0.05
N PHE A 178 7.32 -0.59 -0.73
CA PHE A 178 6.93 -1.40 -1.90
C PHE A 178 7.97 -1.31 -3.01
N LEU A 179 8.57 -0.14 -3.24
CA LEU A 179 9.65 0.02 -4.21
C LEU A 179 10.86 -0.85 -3.87
N VAL A 180 11.24 -0.93 -2.59
CA VAL A 180 12.35 -1.77 -2.14
C VAL A 180 11.99 -3.26 -2.19
N ALA A 181 10.75 -3.62 -1.82
CA ALA A 181 10.26 -4.99 -1.89
C ALA A 181 10.24 -5.53 -3.33
N GLU A 182 9.78 -4.72 -4.29
CA GLU A 182 9.68 -5.07 -5.71
C GLU A 182 10.99 -4.82 -6.50
N ARG A 183 12.10 -4.47 -5.83
CA ARG A 183 13.41 -4.20 -6.46
C ARG A 183 13.35 -3.11 -7.55
N LEU A 184 12.53 -2.09 -7.32
CA LEU A 184 12.37 -0.92 -8.17
C LEU A 184 13.12 0.31 -7.62
N ASP A 185 14.16 0.10 -6.82
CA ASP A 185 14.99 1.17 -6.24
C ASP A 185 15.77 1.97 -7.30
N ALA A 186 16.05 1.36 -8.46
CA ALA A 186 16.59 2.08 -9.62
C ALA A 186 15.74 3.30 -10.04
N VAL A 187 14.41 3.23 -9.87
CA VAL A 187 13.51 4.35 -10.17
C VAL A 187 13.70 5.50 -9.18
N VAL A 188 13.96 5.18 -7.90
CA VAL A 188 14.23 6.19 -6.87
C VAL A 188 15.57 6.88 -7.14
N TRP A 189 16.59 6.12 -7.52
CA TRP A 189 17.89 6.67 -7.91
C TRP A 189 17.80 7.61 -9.10
N ASP A 190 16.98 7.27 -10.09
CA ASP A 190 16.71 8.12 -11.24
C ASP A 190 16.00 9.42 -10.82
N TRP A 191 15.01 9.36 -9.92
CA TRP A 191 14.41 10.57 -9.35
C TRP A 191 15.42 11.45 -8.61
N ILE A 192 16.32 10.85 -7.82
CA ILE A 192 17.39 11.57 -7.11
C ILE A 192 18.36 12.20 -8.11
N ALA A 193 18.81 11.47 -9.12
CA ALA A 193 19.72 11.97 -10.15
C ALA A 193 19.10 13.15 -10.91
N ARG A 194 17.83 13.05 -11.33
CA ARG A 194 17.12 14.18 -11.96
C ARG A 194 17.02 15.40 -11.05
N LEU A 195 16.87 15.24 -9.73
CA LEU A 195 16.84 16.39 -8.82
C LEU A 195 18.21 17.06 -8.68
N ILE A 196 19.28 16.29 -8.77
CA ILE A 196 20.65 16.77 -8.58
C ILE A 196 21.19 17.39 -9.88
N ASP A 197 21.05 16.68 -10.99
CA ASP A 197 21.72 16.98 -12.27
C ASP A 197 20.90 17.89 -13.19
N ASP A 198 19.56 17.93 -13.05
CA ASP A 198 18.73 18.67 -13.98
C ASP A 198 18.64 20.16 -13.62
N ASP A 199 19.55 20.96 -14.18
CA ASP A 199 19.49 22.42 -14.13
C ASP A 199 18.24 23.01 -14.81
N LYS A 200 17.52 22.22 -15.62
CA LYS A 200 16.25 22.63 -16.26
C LYS A 200 15.05 22.42 -15.35
N THR A 201 15.23 21.79 -14.19
CA THR A 201 14.14 21.71 -13.20
C THR A 201 13.76 23.11 -12.75
N LYS A 202 12.45 23.39 -12.76
CA LYS A 202 11.89 24.69 -12.35
C LYS A 202 12.04 24.99 -10.84
N TRP A 203 12.76 24.14 -10.11
CA TRP A 203 12.78 24.15 -8.65
C TRP A 203 14.06 24.81 -8.11
N PRO A 204 13.96 25.66 -7.07
CA PRO A 204 15.14 26.22 -6.41
C PRO A 204 16.06 25.12 -5.89
N ALA A 205 17.38 25.34 -5.95
CA ALA A 205 18.39 24.36 -5.50
C ALA A 205 18.14 23.84 -4.07
N ALA A 206 17.75 24.72 -3.14
CA ALA A 206 17.39 24.32 -1.78
C ALA A 206 16.25 23.29 -1.71
N ARG A 207 15.25 23.41 -2.58
CA ARG A 207 14.12 22.46 -2.65
C ARG A 207 14.53 21.15 -3.31
N ARG A 208 15.42 21.19 -4.31
CA ARG A 208 16.00 20.00 -4.94
C ARG A 208 16.81 19.20 -3.93
N ALA A 209 17.63 19.88 -3.14
CA ALA A 209 18.39 19.28 -2.04
C ALA A 209 17.48 18.69 -0.96
N GLU A 210 16.44 19.42 -0.54
CA GLU A 210 15.46 18.94 0.44
C GLU A 210 14.78 17.63 -0.02
N TRP A 211 14.30 17.60 -1.27
CA TRP A 211 13.58 16.43 -1.80
C TRP A 211 14.50 15.25 -2.08
N SER A 212 15.69 15.48 -2.60
CA SER A 212 16.67 14.42 -2.86
C SER A 212 17.16 13.81 -1.54
N SER A 213 17.45 14.64 -0.54
CA SER A 213 17.80 14.18 0.82
C SER A 213 16.66 13.40 1.48
N PHE A 214 15.43 13.88 1.33
CA PHE A 214 14.24 13.16 1.80
C PHE A 214 14.08 11.80 1.12
N LEU A 215 14.22 11.72 -0.21
CA LEU A 215 14.11 10.46 -0.95
C LEU A 215 15.19 9.46 -0.55
N LEU A 216 16.44 9.91 -0.40
CA LEU A 216 17.53 9.06 0.03
C LEU A 216 17.30 8.54 1.45
N ALA A 217 16.89 9.41 2.37
CA ALA A 217 16.59 9.01 3.74
C ALA A 217 15.47 7.96 3.80
N GLU A 218 14.37 8.16 3.06
CA GLU A 218 13.28 7.17 3.03
C GLU A 218 13.72 5.85 2.40
N LEU A 219 14.57 5.88 1.36
CA LEU A 219 15.14 4.67 0.76
C LEU A 219 16.00 3.89 1.75
N VAL A 220 16.86 4.59 2.50
CA VAL A 220 17.71 4.04 3.56
C VAL A 220 16.86 3.46 4.69
N THR A 221 15.86 4.19 5.19
CA THR A 221 14.92 3.71 6.21
C THR A 221 14.08 2.52 5.72
N ALA A 222 13.76 2.43 4.43
CA ALA A 222 13.03 1.30 3.89
C ALA A 222 13.92 0.04 3.81
N LYS A 223 15.19 0.20 3.40
CA LYS A 223 16.17 -0.89 3.32
C LYS A 223 16.68 -1.37 4.69
N SER A 224 16.62 -0.53 5.73
CA SER A 224 17.00 -0.93 7.10
C SER A 224 15.96 -1.81 7.80
N LYS A 225 14.73 -1.91 7.26
CA LYS A 225 13.67 -2.71 7.89
C LYS A 225 13.93 -4.20 7.68
N PRO A 226 13.77 -5.05 8.71
CA PRO A 226 14.03 -6.50 8.63
C PRO A 226 13.27 -7.24 7.51
N ARG A 227 12.16 -6.67 7.04
CA ARG A 227 11.38 -7.23 5.92
C ARG A 227 12.06 -7.10 4.57
N HIS A 228 13.01 -6.17 4.42
CA HIS A 228 13.57 -5.77 3.11
C HIS A 228 15.10 -5.75 3.07
N GLY A 229 15.76 -5.69 4.23
CA GLY A 229 17.21 -5.71 4.37
C GLY A 229 17.64 -5.50 5.82
N ASP A 230 18.93 -5.22 5.98
CA ASP A 230 19.58 -5.00 7.27
C ASP A 230 20.18 -3.60 7.35
N LEU A 231 20.71 -3.22 8.52
CA LEU A 231 21.39 -1.95 8.71
C LEU A 231 22.59 -1.78 7.76
N ASP A 232 23.28 -2.87 7.44
CA ASP A 232 24.36 -2.89 6.44
C ASP A 232 23.88 -2.49 5.04
N ALA A 233 22.68 -2.93 4.64
CA ALA A 233 22.10 -2.55 3.35
C ALA A 233 21.76 -1.05 3.32
N ALA A 234 21.33 -0.50 4.45
CA ALA A 234 21.04 0.92 4.60
C ALA A 234 22.33 1.76 4.51
N ILE A 235 23.41 1.32 5.19
CA ILE A 235 24.73 1.96 5.12
C ILE A 235 25.30 1.88 3.70
N ALA A 236 25.28 0.70 3.08
CA ALA A 236 25.75 0.52 1.71
C ALA A 236 25.01 1.42 0.71
N THR A 237 23.69 1.59 0.89
CA THR A 237 22.87 2.50 0.05
C THR A 237 23.30 3.96 0.23
N MET A 238 23.65 4.39 1.44
CA MET A 238 24.17 5.74 1.68
C MET A 238 25.54 5.93 1.01
N LEU A 239 26.45 4.97 1.14
CA LEU A 239 27.78 5.00 0.51
C LEU A 239 27.69 4.96 -1.02
N GLU A 240 26.70 4.24 -1.57
CA GLU A 240 26.40 4.28 -3.00
C GLU A 240 25.95 5.68 -3.45
N ALA A 241 25.12 6.37 -2.65
CA ALA A 241 24.75 7.76 -2.93
C ALA A 241 25.97 8.68 -2.91
N GLU A 242 26.86 8.50 -1.93
CA GLU A 242 28.11 9.25 -1.83
C GLU A 242 28.93 9.07 -3.12
N ASN A 243 29.23 7.83 -3.49
CA ASN A 243 30.00 7.50 -4.69
C ASN A 243 29.37 8.02 -5.98
N ARG A 244 28.03 7.93 -6.09
CA ARG A 244 27.30 8.34 -7.30
C ARG A 244 27.29 9.86 -7.51
N PHE A 245 27.26 10.63 -6.42
CA PHE A 245 27.08 12.09 -6.46
C PHE A 245 28.30 12.87 -5.96
N GLN A 246 29.50 12.27 -5.95
CA GLN A 246 30.76 12.92 -5.52
C GLN A 246 31.04 14.24 -6.24
N ALA A 247 30.64 14.36 -7.51
CA ALA A 247 30.84 15.55 -8.31
C ALA A 247 29.82 16.69 -8.02
N SER A 248 28.78 16.42 -7.22
CA SER A 248 27.70 17.38 -7.01
C SER A 248 27.96 18.30 -5.82
N PRO A 249 27.73 19.62 -5.95
CA PRO A 249 27.82 20.54 -4.82
C PRO A 249 26.69 20.35 -3.79
N LEU A 250 25.64 19.59 -4.13
CA LEU A 250 24.51 19.31 -3.23
C LEU A 250 24.75 18.07 -2.35
N LEU A 251 25.89 17.39 -2.51
CA LEU A 251 26.19 16.14 -1.82
C LEU A 251 26.06 16.23 -0.28
N PRO A 252 26.61 17.25 0.42
CA PRO A 252 26.44 17.38 1.87
C PRO A 252 24.97 17.42 2.31
N GLN A 253 24.13 18.12 1.55
CA GLN A 253 22.71 18.29 1.87
C GLN A 253 21.93 17.00 1.58
N LEU A 254 22.29 16.29 0.51
CA LEU A 254 21.74 14.99 0.16
C LEU A 254 21.96 13.98 1.30
N LEU A 255 23.22 13.83 1.73
CA LEU A 255 23.62 12.79 2.69
C LEU A 255 23.13 13.07 4.11
N MET A 256 22.94 14.34 4.50
CA MET A 256 22.66 14.73 5.88
C MET A 256 21.49 13.97 6.53
N LEU A 257 20.34 13.87 5.85
CA LEU A 257 19.16 13.23 6.45
C LEU A 257 19.30 11.71 6.52
N ALA A 258 19.89 11.10 5.49
CA ALA A 258 20.17 9.66 5.46
C ALA A 258 21.18 9.27 6.54
N TRP A 259 22.25 10.06 6.69
CA TRP A 259 23.24 9.88 7.74
C TRP A 259 22.61 9.93 9.14
N ARG A 260 21.79 10.95 9.40
CA ARG A 260 21.07 11.07 10.69
C ARG A 260 20.12 9.90 10.93
N SER A 261 19.46 9.39 9.88
CA SER A 261 18.60 8.22 10.01
C SER A 261 19.42 6.98 10.41
N ILE A 262 20.56 6.73 9.79
CA ILE A 262 21.43 5.58 10.13
C ILE A 262 21.98 5.74 11.54
N ALA A 263 22.49 6.92 11.90
CA ALA A 263 22.99 7.19 13.24
C ALA A 263 21.91 6.94 14.31
N TRP A 264 20.67 7.38 14.07
CA TRP A 264 19.53 7.08 14.95
C TRP A 264 19.24 5.58 15.04
N LEU A 265 19.13 4.88 13.90
CA LEU A 265 18.85 3.45 13.86
C LEU A 265 19.93 2.63 14.59
N SER A 266 21.20 2.99 14.40
CA SER A 266 22.34 2.32 15.04
C SER A 266 22.45 2.54 16.55
N THR A 267 21.89 3.64 17.08
CA THR A 267 22.02 3.99 18.51
C THR A 267 20.75 3.74 19.31
N VAL A 268 19.58 4.04 18.74
CA VAL A 268 18.28 3.96 19.43
C VAL A 268 17.58 2.65 19.17
N GLU A 269 17.74 2.06 17.98
CA GLU A 269 17.09 0.80 17.59
C GLU A 269 18.05 -0.40 17.60
N ALA A 270 19.23 -0.24 18.22
CA ALA A 270 20.28 -1.26 18.32
C ALA A 270 19.78 -2.59 18.90
N ASP A 271 18.84 -2.53 19.86
CA ASP A 271 18.29 -3.71 20.52
C ASP A 271 17.38 -4.56 19.60
N THR A 272 16.92 -3.99 18.49
CA THR A 272 15.95 -4.63 17.58
C THR A 272 16.55 -5.05 16.24
N SER A 273 17.78 -4.63 15.95
CA SER A 273 18.43 -4.82 14.66
C SER A 273 19.69 -5.66 14.79
N THR A 274 20.06 -6.37 13.73
CA THR A 274 21.38 -7.00 13.65
C THR A 274 22.45 -5.92 13.70
N PRO A 275 23.52 -6.10 14.49
CA PRO A 275 24.60 -5.13 14.57
C PRO A 275 25.25 -4.97 13.19
N PRO A 276 25.58 -3.73 12.78
CA PRO A 276 26.18 -3.50 11.48
C PRO A 276 27.62 -4.04 11.45
N SER A 277 28.12 -4.31 10.25
CA SER A 277 29.54 -4.60 10.05
C SER A 277 30.39 -3.41 10.48
N GLU A 278 31.37 -3.66 11.35
CA GLU A 278 32.31 -2.66 11.86
C GLU A 278 32.93 -1.82 10.72
N LYS A 279 33.34 -2.48 9.63
CA LYS A 279 33.93 -1.81 8.46
C LYS A 279 32.97 -0.84 7.77
N LEU A 280 31.69 -1.19 7.65
CA LEU A 280 30.69 -0.33 7.04
C LEU A 280 30.32 0.83 7.97
N PHE A 281 30.27 0.56 9.27
CA PHE A 281 30.01 1.57 10.27
C PHE A 281 31.13 2.63 10.31
N ASP A 282 32.40 2.21 10.28
CA ASP A 282 33.53 3.12 10.21
C ASP A 282 33.51 3.98 8.94
N ALA A 283 33.15 3.38 7.79
CA ALA A 283 32.97 4.13 6.55
C ALA A 283 31.85 5.17 6.67
N HIS A 284 30.73 4.82 7.31
CA HIS A 284 29.63 5.75 7.59
C HIS A 284 30.04 6.92 8.51
N LEU A 285 30.91 6.67 9.50
CA LEU A 285 31.47 7.73 10.34
C LEU A 285 32.42 8.63 9.54
N ALA A 286 33.27 8.05 8.70
CA ALA A 286 34.18 8.81 7.84
C ALA A 286 33.44 9.75 6.87
N THR A 287 32.28 9.34 6.35
CA THR A 287 31.41 10.21 5.54
C THR A 287 30.98 11.47 6.30
N ALA A 288 30.76 11.37 7.62
CA ALA A 288 30.39 12.51 8.46
C ALA A 288 31.53 13.53 8.53
N ASP A 289 32.74 13.05 8.78
CA ASP A 289 33.94 13.89 8.90
C ASP A 289 34.31 14.57 7.57
N ALA A 290 34.08 13.89 6.44
CA ALA A 290 34.41 14.40 5.12
C ALA A 290 33.40 15.42 4.57
N HIS A 291 32.10 15.23 4.84
CA HIS A 291 31.05 15.92 4.09
C HIS A 291 30.05 16.71 4.95
N LEU A 292 29.94 16.44 6.24
CA LEU A 292 28.94 17.10 7.08
C LEU A 292 29.56 18.30 7.83
N PRO A 293 28.81 19.41 7.97
CA PRO A 293 29.31 20.55 8.72
C PRO A 293 29.55 20.14 10.18
N PRO A 294 30.67 20.58 10.80
CA PRO A 294 30.94 20.29 12.20
C PRO A 294 29.79 20.82 13.05
N ALA A 295 29.42 20.06 14.08
CA ALA A 295 28.41 20.51 15.03
C ALA A 295 28.77 21.92 15.52
N PRO A 296 27.80 22.86 15.63
CA PRO A 296 28.09 24.18 16.15
C PRO A 296 28.68 24.00 17.54
N SER A 297 29.97 24.28 17.67
CA SER A 297 30.66 24.26 18.96
C SER A 297 29.84 25.15 19.87
N LYS A 298 29.23 24.58 20.91
CA LYS A 298 28.59 25.40 21.96
C LYS A 298 29.62 26.46 22.35
N PRO A 299 29.30 27.76 22.31
CA PRO A 299 30.22 28.74 22.86
C PRO A 299 30.53 28.32 24.30
N PRO A 300 31.79 28.41 24.74
CA PRO A 300 32.15 28.01 26.10
C PRO A 300 31.22 28.75 27.05
N THR A 301 30.45 27.99 27.82
CA THR A 301 29.57 28.50 28.86
C THR A 301 30.45 29.12 29.94
N SER A 302 30.89 30.35 29.70
CA SER A 302 31.57 31.18 30.67
C SER A 302 30.53 31.61 31.69
N GLY A 303 30.71 31.18 32.93
CA GLY A 303 29.99 31.72 34.08
C GLY A 303 29.18 30.68 34.86
N TYR A 304 29.87 29.86 35.64
CA TYR A 304 29.33 29.44 36.93
C TYR A 304 29.06 30.71 37.75
N THR A 305 27.82 31.18 37.76
CA THR A 305 27.39 32.16 38.75
C THR A 305 27.00 31.39 40.01
N THR A 306 27.79 31.65 41.03
CA THR A 306 27.74 31.20 42.41
C THR A 306 26.31 31.05 42.95
N ARG A 307 26.05 29.87 43.50
CA ARG A 307 24.90 29.53 44.35
C ARG A 307 24.88 30.47 45.58
N PRO A 308 23.78 31.20 45.87
CA PRO A 308 23.63 31.86 47.15
C PRO A 308 23.15 30.85 48.22
N ASP A 309 23.78 30.93 49.39
CA ASP A 309 23.45 30.18 50.61
C ASP A 309 22.00 30.42 51.08
N PRO A 310 21.26 29.37 51.50
CA PRO A 310 19.97 29.52 52.15
C PRO A 310 20.15 29.64 53.67
N ALA A 311 20.41 30.84 54.16
CA ALA A 311 20.27 31.17 55.58
C ALA A 311 19.38 32.41 55.73
N SER A 312 18.10 32.19 56.04
CA SER A 312 17.23 33.01 56.90
C SER A 312 15.76 32.74 56.58
N ILE A 313 15.16 31.80 57.31
CA ILE A 313 13.70 31.66 57.42
C ILE A 313 13.28 32.39 58.70
N PRO A 314 12.47 33.46 58.64
CA PRO A 314 11.73 33.95 59.80
C PRO A 314 10.38 33.21 59.94
N PRO A 315 9.88 32.99 61.18
CA PRO A 315 8.67 32.22 61.43
C PRO A 315 7.40 33.03 61.14
N TYR A 316 6.47 32.44 60.38
CA TYR A 316 5.13 32.98 60.20
C TYR A 316 4.28 32.69 61.43
N SER A 317 3.79 33.78 62.03
CA SER A 317 2.86 33.80 63.14
C SER A 317 1.46 33.35 62.69
N SER A 318 0.82 32.59 63.57
CA SER A 318 -0.57 32.15 63.50
C SER A 318 -1.53 33.35 63.54
N SER A 319 -2.55 33.34 62.69
CA SER A 319 -3.77 34.13 62.90
C SER A 319 -4.97 33.35 62.39
N ALA A 320 -5.78 32.96 63.37
CA ALA A 320 -7.07 32.33 63.22
C ALA A 320 -8.08 33.27 62.55
N THR A 321 -8.98 32.71 61.75
CA THR A 321 -10.29 33.31 61.50
C THR A 321 -11.29 32.17 61.30
N GLY A 322 -12.24 32.08 62.23
CA GLY A 322 -13.36 31.16 62.17
C GLY A 322 -14.47 31.66 61.24
N ARG A 323 -15.25 30.69 60.74
CA ARG A 323 -16.66 30.84 60.36
C ARG A 323 -17.29 29.45 60.33
N VAL A 324 -18.09 29.13 61.33
CA VAL A 324 -19.53 28.79 61.21
C VAL A 324 -20.21 29.35 62.44
#